data_AF-A0AAJ0CKR7-F1
#
_entry.id   AF-A0AAJ0CKR7-F1
#
_cell.length_a   1.000
_cell.length_b   1.000
_cell.length_c   1.000
_cell.angle_alpha   90.00
_cell.angle_beta   90.00
_cell.angle_gamma   90.00
#
_symmetry.space_group_name_H-M   'P 1'
#
loop_
_entity.id
_entity.type
_entity.pdbx_description
1 polymer ?
#
loop_
_entity_poly.entity_id
_entity_poly.type
_entity_poly.pdbx_seq_one_letter_code
_entity_poly.pdbx_strand_id
1 'polypeptide(L)'
;MVLVSSLKDAAHKRTLKDHLPPEMSVFQLSAGAVATGFPLKLVVTAGLLLLYPIGAIVRNIYFHPLSKFSGPKLWPASYVPYIKGLLTGTLIKDHAEIHDKYGEAVRVGPNDISFATVETWRDIYEYRPGHKEASKDPTWHIGMLA
;
A
#
# COMPACT_ATOMS: atom_id res chain seq x y z
N MET A 1 46.81 -55.24 -25.81
CA MET A 1 46.45 -55.09 -24.38
C MET A 1 45.66 -53.82 -24.06
N VAL A 2 45.65 -52.79 -24.93
CA VAL A 2 44.96 -51.49 -24.68
C VAL A 2 43.47 -51.47 -25.07
N LEU A 3 43.04 -52.31 -26.02
CA LEU A 3 41.66 -52.31 -26.52
C LEU A 3 40.65 -52.94 -25.54
N VAL A 4 41.09 -53.94 -24.77
CA VAL A 4 40.20 -54.71 -23.86
C VAL A 4 39.91 -53.94 -22.57
N SER A 5 40.85 -53.12 -22.08
CA SER A 5 40.60 -52.23 -20.93
C SER A 5 39.61 -51.13 -21.29
N SER A 6 39.74 -50.53 -22.48
CA SER A 6 38.83 -49.50 -22.98
C SER A 6 37.39 -50.00 -23.17
N LEU A 7 37.23 -51.25 -23.62
CA LEU A 7 35.90 -51.86 -23.76
C LEU A 7 35.28 -52.24 -22.41
N LYS A 8 36.07 -52.67 -21.42
CA LYS A 8 35.58 -52.88 -20.04
C LYS A 8 35.13 -51.57 -19.39
N ASP A 9 35.87 -50.49 -19.59
CA ASP A 9 35.52 -49.17 -19.07
C ASP A 9 34.26 -48.60 -19.75
N ALA A 10 34.10 -48.83 -21.05
CA ALA A 10 32.90 -48.43 -21.80
C ALA A 10 31.67 -49.25 -21.38
N ALA A 11 31.82 -50.56 -21.16
CA ALA A 11 30.75 -51.41 -20.67
C ALA A 11 30.33 -51.01 -19.24
N HIS A 12 31.29 -50.78 -18.34
CA HIS A 12 31.05 -50.39 -16.96
C HIS A 12 30.38 -49.02 -16.83
N LYS A 13 30.80 -48.02 -17.63
CA LYS A 13 30.13 -46.71 -17.70
C LYS A 13 28.72 -46.78 -18.27
N ARG A 14 28.44 -47.76 -19.14
CA ARG A 14 27.10 -48.00 -19.69
C ARG A 14 26.18 -48.65 -18.65
N THR A 15 26.67 -49.65 -17.91
CA THR A 15 25.94 -50.27 -16.80
C THR A 15 25.59 -49.28 -15.69
N LEU A 16 26.49 -48.34 -15.36
CA LEU A 16 26.23 -47.29 -14.37
C LEU A 16 25.17 -46.28 -14.81
N LYS A 17 25.05 -46.02 -16.12
CA LYS A 17 24.03 -45.14 -16.68
C LYS A 17 22.65 -45.81 -16.70
N ASP A 18 22.63 -47.13 -16.91
CA ASP A 18 21.42 -47.95 -16.93
C ASP A 18 20.93 -48.30 -15.50
N HIS A 19 21.78 -48.15 -14.48
CA HIS A 19 21.46 -48.36 -13.06
C HIS A 19 21.34 -47.05 -12.25
N LEU A 20 21.21 -45.89 -12.91
CA LEU A 20 20.95 -44.64 -12.20
C LEU A 20 19.53 -44.70 -11.63
N PRO A 21 19.37 -44.61 -10.30
CA PRO A 21 18.11 -44.98 -9.71
C PRO A 21 17.03 -43.93 -10.02
N PRO A 22 15.78 -44.36 -10.26
CA PRO A 22 14.69 -43.49 -10.70
C PRO A 22 14.40 -42.34 -9.72
N GLU A 23 14.78 -42.47 -8.44
CA GLU A 23 14.68 -41.41 -7.45
C GLU A 23 15.40 -40.10 -7.82
N MET A 24 16.53 -40.12 -8.56
CA MET A 24 17.22 -38.86 -8.92
C MET A 24 16.47 -38.04 -9.97
N SER A 25 15.70 -38.69 -10.86
CA SER A 25 14.86 -38.02 -11.86
C SER A 25 13.68 -37.29 -11.20
N VAL A 26 13.04 -37.95 -10.23
CA VAL A 26 11.90 -37.41 -9.49
C VAL A 26 12.32 -36.21 -8.62
N PHE A 27 13.52 -36.26 -8.01
CA PHE A 27 14.08 -35.13 -7.26
C PHE A 27 14.43 -33.93 -8.14
N GLN A 28 14.98 -34.14 -9.34
CA GLN A 28 15.25 -33.05 -10.29
C GLN A 28 13.95 -32.39 -10.77
N LEU A 29 12.89 -33.18 -10.98
CA LEU A 29 11.58 -32.69 -11.42
C LEU A 29 10.85 -31.89 -10.32
N SER A 30 10.90 -32.34 -9.06
CA SER A 30 10.30 -31.61 -7.93
C SER A 30 11.09 -30.33 -7.56
N ALA A 31 12.43 -30.37 -7.64
CA ALA A 31 13.27 -29.20 -7.42
C ALA A 31 13.01 -28.10 -8.47
N GLY A 32 12.85 -28.46 -9.76
CA GLY A 32 12.51 -27.51 -10.82
C GLY A 32 11.11 -26.88 -10.68
N ALA A 33 10.12 -27.66 -10.23
CA ALA A 33 8.77 -27.17 -9.97
C ALA A 33 8.70 -26.21 -8.77
N VAL A 34 9.48 -26.46 -7.71
CA VAL A 34 9.58 -25.57 -6.54
C VAL A 34 10.38 -24.31 -6.87
N ALA A 35 11.47 -24.44 -7.64
CA ALA A 35 12.32 -23.32 -8.05
C ALA A 35 11.64 -22.37 -9.05
N THR A 36 10.66 -22.83 -9.84
CA THR A 36 9.87 -21.98 -10.74
C THR A 36 8.67 -21.34 -10.03
N GLY A 37 8.09 -22.00 -9.03
CA GLY A 37 7.00 -21.44 -8.22
C GLY A 37 7.43 -20.30 -7.29
N PHE A 38 8.65 -20.33 -6.75
CA PHE A 38 9.18 -19.31 -5.85
C PHE A 38 9.34 -17.91 -6.49
N PRO A 39 10.06 -17.73 -7.62
CA PRO A 39 10.21 -16.43 -8.27
C PRO A 39 8.87 -15.91 -8.80
N LEU A 40 7.99 -16.79 -9.32
CA LEU A 40 6.67 -16.39 -9.77
C LEU A 40 5.82 -15.83 -8.61
N LYS A 41 5.84 -16.48 -7.44
CA LYS A 41 5.17 -15.98 -6.23
C LYS A 41 5.73 -14.63 -5.77
N LEU A 42 7.05 -14.44 -5.81
CA LEU A 42 7.67 -13.17 -5.46
C LEU A 42 7.26 -12.04 -6.41
N VAL A 43 7.25 -12.30 -7.72
CA VAL A 43 6.82 -11.32 -8.73
C VAL A 43 5.35 -10.96 -8.56
N VAL A 44 4.48 -11.95 -8.34
CA VAL A 44 3.04 -11.71 -8.11
C VAL A 44 2.82 -10.94 -6.81
N THR A 45 3.52 -11.29 -5.73
CA THR A 45 3.39 -10.60 -4.44
C THR A 45 3.90 -9.16 -4.50
N ALA A 46 5.07 -8.94 -5.12
CA ALA A 46 5.61 -7.61 -5.35
C ALA A 46 4.68 -6.79 -6.27
N GLY A 47 4.14 -7.41 -7.31
CA GLY A 47 3.16 -6.81 -8.20
C GLY A 47 1.93 -6.33 -7.44
N LEU A 48 1.32 -7.18 -6.61
CA LEU A 48 0.15 -6.83 -5.80
C LEU A 48 0.45 -5.73 -4.78
N LEU A 49 1.62 -5.77 -4.12
CA LEU A 49 2.05 -4.75 -3.18
C LEU A 49 2.19 -3.37 -3.81
N LEU A 50 2.53 -3.29 -5.10
CA LEU A 50 2.63 -2.03 -5.84
C LEU A 50 1.30 -1.63 -6.47
N LEU A 51 0.56 -2.57 -7.07
CA LEU A 51 -0.71 -2.30 -7.75
C LEU A 51 -1.81 -1.82 -6.79
N TYR A 52 -1.89 -2.42 -5.60
CA TYR A 52 -2.93 -2.07 -4.63
C TYR A 52 -2.90 -0.59 -4.18
N PRO A 53 -1.77 -0.03 -3.70
CA PRO A 53 -1.72 1.37 -3.29
C PRO A 53 -1.91 2.32 -4.48
N ILE A 54 -1.40 1.97 -5.67
CA ILE A 54 -1.61 2.79 -6.88
C ILE A 54 -3.10 2.84 -7.22
N GLY A 55 -3.80 1.69 -7.21
CA GLY A 55 -5.24 1.62 -7.43
C GLY A 55 -6.02 2.42 -6.37
N ALA A 56 -5.62 2.35 -5.11
CA ALA A 56 -6.22 3.12 -4.03
C ALA A 56 -6.04 4.63 -4.21
N ILE A 57 -4.86 5.09 -4.62
CA ILE A 57 -4.56 6.50 -4.91
C ILE A 57 -5.42 7.01 -6.06
N VAL A 58 -5.49 6.26 -7.17
CA VAL A 58 -6.31 6.64 -8.34
C VAL A 58 -7.79 6.71 -7.95
N ARG A 59 -8.29 5.73 -7.20
CA ARG A 59 -9.66 5.74 -6.66
C ARG A 59 -9.91 6.97 -5.79
N ASN A 60 -8.98 7.29 -4.88
CA ASN A 60 -9.15 8.41 -3.96
C ASN A 60 -9.16 9.77 -4.67
N ILE A 61 -8.36 9.95 -5.72
CA ILE A 61 -8.29 11.21 -6.46
C ILE A 61 -9.55 11.41 -7.32
N TYR A 62 -9.96 10.41 -8.09
CA TYR A 62 -10.98 10.59 -9.14
C TYR A 62 -12.37 10.06 -8.76
N PHE A 63 -12.44 8.87 -8.17
CA PHE A 63 -13.69 8.14 -7.96
C PHE A 63 -14.27 8.30 -6.54
N HIS A 64 -13.61 9.07 -5.68
CA HIS A 64 -14.07 9.29 -4.31
C HIS A 64 -15.18 10.35 -4.27
N PRO A 65 -16.23 10.21 -3.44
CA PRO A 65 -17.29 11.22 -3.34
C PRO A 65 -16.76 12.62 -2.96
N LEU A 66 -15.63 12.70 -2.24
CA LEU A 66 -14.96 13.94 -1.88
C LEU A 66 -14.06 14.50 -2.99
N SER A 67 -14.02 13.91 -4.20
CA SER A 67 -13.25 14.45 -5.35
C SER A 67 -13.83 15.74 -5.91
N LYS A 68 -15.08 16.08 -5.52
CA LYS A 68 -15.75 17.34 -5.87
C LYS A 68 -15.10 18.56 -5.24
N PHE A 69 -14.36 18.38 -4.15
CA PHE A 69 -13.67 19.46 -3.45
C PHE A 69 -12.31 19.73 -4.09
N SER A 70 -11.98 21.00 -4.25
CA SER A 70 -10.71 21.46 -4.82
C SER A 70 -9.55 21.12 -3.87
N GLY A 71 -8.36 20.87 -4.44
CA GLY A 71 -7.16 20.67 -3.63
C GLY A 71 -5.95 20.15 -4.43
N PRO A 72 -4.75 20.19 -3.83
CA PRO A 72 -3.54 19.70 -4.48
C PRO A 72 -3.56 18.18 -4.55
N LYS A 73 -3.37 17.60 -5.74
CA LYS A 73 -3.54 16.15 -6.01
C LYS A 73 -2.77 15.20 -5.07
N LEU A 74 -1.68 15.65 -4.46
CA LEU A 74 -0.88 14.86 -3.52
C LEU A 74 -1.58 14.63 -2.16
N TRP A 75 -2.44 15.55 -1.73
CA TRP A 75 -3.13 15.47 -0.44
C TRP A 75 -4.31 14.47 -0.44
N PRO A 76 -5.16 14.41 -1.49
CA PRO A 76 -6.13 13.33 -1.67
C PRO A 76 -5.49 11.94 -1.85
N ALA A 77 -4.26 11.88 -2.39
CA ALA A 77 -3.58 10.63 -2.67
C ALA A 77 -3.17 9.89 -1.39
N SER A 78 -2.59 10.61 -0.42
CA SER A 78 -2.06 10.02 0.80
C SER A 78 -1.88 11.06 1.91
N TYR A 79 -1.71 10.61 3.15
CA TYR A 79 -1.36 11.47 4.28
C TYR A 79 0.11 11.89 4.33
N VAL A 80 0.93 11.50 3.34
CA VAL A 80 2.37 11.83 3.29
C VAL A 80 2.64 13.35 3.39
N PRO A 81 2.01 14.24 2.60
CA PRO A 81 2.25 15.68 2.72
C PRO A 81 1.83 16.23 4.08
N TYR A 82 0.73 15.72 4.65
CA TYR A 82 0.27 16.09 5.99
C TYR A 82 1.30 15.71 7.06
N ILE A 83 1.78 14.45 7.06
CA ILE A 83 2.78 13.96 8.00
C ILE A 83 4.09 14.74 7.84
N LYS A 84 4.50 15.02 6.60
CA LYS A 84 5.69 15.84 6.34
C LYS A 84 5.54 17.22 6.98
N GLY A 85 4.44 17.93 6.70
CA GLY A 85 4.16 19.25 7.26
C GLY A 85 4.07 19.25 8.78
N LEU A 86 3.55 18.17 9.37
CA LEU A 86 3.50 17.98 10.82
C LEU A 86 4.90 17.82 11.41
N LEU A 87 5.74 16.97 10.81
CA LEU A 87 7.12 16.73 11.27
C LEU A 87 8.03 17.95 11.11
N THR A 88 7.79 18.77 10.07
CA THR A 88 8.54 20.02 9.84
C THR A 88 7.96 21.22 10.61
N GLY A 89 6.78 21.08 11.21
CA GLY A 89 6.07 22.19 11.85
C GLY A 89 5.54 23.24 10.86
N THR A 90 5.40 22.90 9.57
CA THR A 90 4.91 23.81 8.52
C THR A 90 3.42 23.63 8.21
N LEU A 91 2.76 22.64 8.82
CA LEU A 91 1.39 22.23 8.47
C LEU A 91 0.39 23.40 8.42
N ILE A 92 0.44 24.32 9.38
CA ILE A 92 -0.45 25.50 9.42
C ILE A 92 -0.22 26.41 8.20
N LYS A 93 1.05 26.63 7.83
CA LYS A 93 1.40 27.43 6.64
C LYS A 93 0.96 26.72 5.37
N ASP A 94 1.21 25.42 5.29
CA ASP A 94 0.81 24.60 4.15
C ASP A 94 -0.71 24.65 3.94
N HIS A 95 -1.51 24.54 5.02
CA HIS A 95 -2.96 24.69 4.95
C HIS A 95 -3.40 26.09 4.52
N ALA A 96 -2.76 27.14 5.06
CA ALA A 96 -3.07 28.52 4.67
C ALA A 96 -2.80 28.77 3.17
N GLU A 97 -1.67 28.30 2.65
CA GLU A 97 -1.34 28.41 1.22
C GLU A 97 -2.31 27.62 0.33
N ILE A 98 -2.77 26.44 0.79
CA ILE A 98 -3.76 25.65 0.07
C ILE A 98 -5.11 26.38 0.02
N HIS A 99 -5.55 26.95 1.14
CA HIS A 99 -6.79 27.72 1.18
C HIS A 99 -6.71 28.99 0.32
N ASP A 100 -5.57 29.68 0.32
CA ASP A 100 -5.34 30.85 -0.54
C ASP A 100 -5.45 30.50 -2.04
N LYS A 101 -4.97 29.31 -2.43
CA LYS A 101 -4.96 28.86 -3.83
C LYS A 101 -6.25 28.19 -4.31
N TYR A 102 -6.89 27.38 -3.46
CA TYR A 102 -8.00 26.51 -3.86
C TYR A 102 -9.35 26.94 -3.27
N GLY A 103 -9.36 27.90 -2.34
CA GLY A 103 -10.54 28.51 -1.76
C GLY A 103 -10.85 28.04 -0.33
N GLU A 104 -12.09 28.28 0.08
CA GLU A 104 -12.53 28.12 1.47
C GLU A 104 -12.73 26.67 1.90
N ALA A 105 -13.05 25.77 0.96
CA ALA A 105 -13.28 24.34 1.22
C ALA A 105 -12.32 23.51 0.39
N VAL A 106 -11.30 22.94 1.04
CA VAL A 106 -10.20 22.25 0.35
C VAL A 106 -9.97 20.87 0.92
N ARG A 107 -9.61 19.93 0.05
CA ARG A 107 -9.31 18.56 0.46
C ARG A 107 -7.86 18.45 0.95
N VAL A 108 -7.71 18.19 2.25
CA VAL A 108 -6.42 18.06 2.96
C VAL A 108 -6.07 16.61 3.32
N GLY A 109 -6.85 15.65 2.84
CA GLY A 109 -6.53 14.24 3.01
C GLY A 109 -7.37 13.33 2.12
N PRO A 110 -7.08 12.03 2.13
CA PRO A 110 -7.93 11.02 1.52
C PRO A 110 -9.40 11.12 1.96
N ASN A 111 -9.65 11.29 3.26
CA ASN A 111 -11.00 11.33 3.84
C ASN A 111 -11.31 12.66 4.54
N ASP A 112 -10.40 13.64 4.46
CA ASP A 112 -10.47 14.86 5.26
C ASP A 112 -10.59 16.11 4.39
N ILE A 113 -11.42 17.03 4.85
CA ILE A 113 -11.68 18.33 4.24
C ILE A 113 -11.43 19.39 5.29
N SER A 114 -10.76 20.46 4.89
CA SER A 114 -10.55 21.65 5.70
C SER A 114 -11.45 22.77 5.19
N PHE A 115 -12.07 23.48 6.13
CA PHE A 115 -12.96 24.61 5.87
C PHE A 115 -12.40 25.85 6.57
N ALA A 116 -12.38 26.98 5.87
CA ALA A 116 -11.85 28.25 6.36
C ALA A 116 -12.91 29.36 6.52
N THR A 117 -14.20 29.01 6.56
CA THR A 117 -15.31 29.97 6.73
C THR A 117 -15.96 29.92 8.11
N VAL A 118 -16.44 31.08 8.55
CA VAL A 118 -17.13 31.26 9.83
C VAL A 118 -18.48 30.52 9.83
N GLU A 119 -19.20 30.56 8.72
CA GLU A 119 -20.48 29.91 8.53
C GLU A 119 -20.34 28.39 8.68
N THR A 120 -19.33 27.79 8.05
CA THR A 120 -19.09 26.35 8.16
C THR A 120 -18.66 25.96 9.57
N TRP A 121 -17.87 26.80 10.25
CA TRP A 121 -17.51 26.56 11.64
C TRP A 121 -18.75 26.50 12.53
N ARG A 122 -19.69 27.45 12.35
CA ARG A 122 -20.98 27.45 13.04
C ARG A 122 -21.80 26.21 12.69
N ASP A 123 -21.90 25.85 11.42
CA ASP A 123 -22.66 24.67 11.00
C ASP A 123 -22.12 23.34 11.57
N ILE A 124 -20.81 23.24 11.81
CA ILE A 124 -20.15 22.04 12.35
C ILE A 124 -20.22 22.00 13.88
N TYR A 125 -19.88 23.11 14.55
CA TYR A 125 -19.67 23.14 16.00
C TYR A 125 -20.84 23.73 16.80
N GLU A 126 -21.72 24.53 16.17
CA GLU A 126 -22.87 25.12 16.86
C GLU A 126 -23.96 24.07 17.10
N TYR A 127 -24.59 24.16 18.28
CA TYR A 127 -25.68 23.28 18.64
C TYR A 127 -26.89 23.51 17.73
N ARG A 128 -27.38 22.45 17.10
CA ARG A 128 -28.61 22.49 16.29
C ARG A 128 -29.74 21.74 16.99
N PRO A 129 -30.88 22.39 17.29
CA PRO A 129 -32.05 21.72 17.84
C PRO A 129 -32.44 20.49 17.00
N GLY A 130 -32.68 19.36 17.66
CA GLY A 130 -33.07 18.10 16.99
C GLY A 130 -31.94 17.30 16.34
N HIS A 131 -30.68 17.75 16.42
CA HIS A 131 -29.52 17.01 15.91
C HIS A 131 -28.73 16.39 17.07
N LYS A 132 -28.10 15.23 16.82
CA LYS A 132 -27.17 14.64 17.78
C LYS A 132 -25.96 15.56 17.91
N GLU A 133 -25.55 15.84 19.14
CA GLU A 133 -24.32 16.58 19.41
C GLU A 133 -23.12 15.81 18.84
N ALA A 134 -22.11 16.55 18.35
CA ALA A 134 -20.88 15.95 17.89
C ALA A 134 -20.27 15.10 19.01
N SER A 135 -19.87 13.86 18.71
CA SER A 135 -19.29 12.95 19.70
C SER A 135 -18.01 13.56 20.26
N LYS A 136 -18.03 13.95 21.53
CA LYS A 136 -16.85 14.45 22.24
C LYS A 136 -16.03 13.27 22.74
N ASP A 137 -14.70 13.37 22.70
CA ASP A 137 -13.80 12.32 23.19
C ASP A 137 -13.87 12.19 24.71
N PRO A 138 -14.30 11.04 25.28
CA PRO A 138 -14.52 10.86 26.72
C PRO A 138 -13.28 11.07 27.58
N THR A 139 -12.09 10.91 27.01
CA THR A 139 -10.84 11.10 27.74
C THR A 139 -10.59 12.58 28.03
N TRP A 140 -10.95 13.46 27.11
CA TRP A 140 -10.61 14.90 27.18
C TRP A 140 -11.78 15.81 27.55
N HIS A 141 -13.04 15.34 27.49
CA HIS A 141 -14.20 16.15 27.90
C HIS A 141 -14.65 15.98 29.35
N ILE A 142 -14.20 14.93 30.06
CA ILE A 142 -14.68 14.58 31.41
C ILE A 142 -13.92 15.32 32.53
N GLY A 143 -12.81 16.01 32.22
CA GLY A 143 -12.00 16.73 33.22
C GLY A 143 -12.60 17.99 33.86
N MET A 144 -13.86 18.35 33.56
CA MET A 144 -14.54 19.52 34.13
C MET A 144 -15.73 19.18 35.05
N LEU A 145 -15.96 17.90 35.36
CA LEU A 145 -17.07 17.44 36.22
C LEU A 145 -16.59 16.65 37.45
N ALA A 146 -15.47 17.07 38.05
CA ALA A 146 -15.03 16.63 39.37
C ALA A 146 -14.93 17.82 40.32
#